data_AF-A0AA90ZAW5-F1
#
_entry.id   AF-A0AA90ZAW5-F1
#
_cell.length_a   1.000
_cell.length_b   1.000
_cell.length_c   1.000
_cell.angle_alpha   90.00
_cell.angle_beta   90.00
_cell.angle_gamma   90.00
#
_symmetry.space_group_name_H-M   'P 1'
#
loop_
_entity.id
_entity.type
_entity.pdbx_description
1 polymer ?
#
loop_
_entity_poly.entity_id
_entity_poly.type
_entity_poly.pdbx_seq_one_letter_code
_entity_poly.pdbx_strand_id
1 'polypeptide(L)'
;MTKEDIHKLENKIKVLEQKKKALEYKISNENRRSRTKRLIQKGALLEKYLENEEGVPTKDTENLLRILAEYIKKNKESVIRQIQEMKEDTEV
;
A
#
# COMPACT_ATOMS: atom_id res chain seq x y z
N MET A 1 21.40 -36.96 -26.23
CA MET A 1 21.16 -35.51 -26.48
C MET A 1 22.27 -34.99 -27.36
N THR A 2 21.93 -34.30 -28.45
CA THR A 2 22.93 -33.71 -29.34
C THR A 2 23.42 -32.37 -28.77
N LYS A 3 24.61 -31.91 -29.17
CA LYS A 3 25.12 -30.56 -28.79
C LYS A 3 24.15 -29.45 -29.19
N GLU A 4 23.42 -29.67 -30.28
CA GLU A 4 22.44 -28.72 -30.81
C GLU A 4 21.17 -28.65 -29.96
N ASP A 5 20.73 -29.78 -29.38
CA ASP A 5 19.65 -29.81 -28.40
C ASP A 5 20.01 -29.07 -27.12
N ILE A 6 21.26 -29.23 -26.65
CA ILE A 6 21.79 -28.53 -25.46
C ILE A 6 21.76 -27.01 -25.71
N HIS A 7 22.26 -26.56 -26.87
CA HIS A 7 22.29 -25.15 -27.20
C HIS A 7 20.89 -24.53 -27.32
N LYS A 8 19.92 -25.27 -27.88
CA LYS A 8 18.51 -24.83 -27.92
C LYS A 8 17.91 -24.70 -26.53
N LEU A 9 18.24 -25.62 -25.62
CA LEU A 9 17.78 -25.56 -24.22
C LEU A 9 18.38 -24.36 -23.47
N GLU A 10 19.67 -24.09 -23.63
CA GLU A 10 20.35 -22.93 -23.02
C GLU A 10 19.72 -21.60 -23.47
N ASN A 11 19.46 -21.46 -24.78
CA ASN A 11 18.78 -20.28 -25.31
C ASN A 11 17.37 -20.12 -24.75
N LYS A 12 16.63 -21.24 -24.58
CA LYS A 12 15.29 -21.22 -24.00
C LYS A 12 15.31 -20.81 -22.53
N ILE A 13 16.28 -21.29 -21.75
CA ILE A 13 16.49 -20.88 -20.34
C ILE A 13 16.75 -19.38 -20.28
N LYS A 14 17.66 -18.86 -21.11
CA LYS A 14 18.00 -17.43 -21.14
C LYS A 14 16.78 -16.55 -21.44
N VAL A 15 15.95 -16.95 -22.41
CA VAL A 15 14.71 -16.22 -22.75
C VAL A 15 13.71 -16.26 -21.58
N LEU A 16 13.58 -17.40 -20.91
CA LEU A 16 12.68 -17.55 -19.76
C LEU A 16 13.14 -16.70 -18.56
N GLU A 17 14.45 -16.64 -18.30
CA GLU A 17 15.02 -15.78 -17.25
C GLU A 17 14.77 -14.30 -17.52
N GLN A 18 14.96 -13.85 -18.77
CA GLN A 18 14.65 -12.48 -19.17
C GLN A 18 13.17 -12.15 -18.99
N LYS A 19 12.27 -13.07 -19.39
CA LYS A 19 10.82 -12.90 -19.19
C LYS A 19 10.45 -12.85 -17.71
N LYS A 20 11.05 -13.72 -16.89
CA LYS A 20 10.86 -13.73 -15.43
C LYS A 20 11.24 -12.37 -14.84
N LYS A 21 12.43 -11.86 -15.17
CA LYS A 21 12.91 -10.57 -14.68
C LYS A 21 12.00 -9.41 -15.09
N ALA A 22 11.51 -9.42 -16.33
CA ALA A 22 10.57 -8.40 -16.82
C ALA A 22 9.22 -8.45 -16.07
N LEU A 23 8.70 -9.64 -15.78
CA LEU A 23 7.48 -9.82 -15.00
C LEU A 23 7.67 -9.38 -13.54
N GLU A 24 8.76 -9.76 -12.90
CA GLU A 24 9.10 -9.32 -11.53
C GLU A 24 9.18 -7.79 -11.43
N TYR A 25 9.82 -7.15 -12.41
CA TYR A 25 9.87 -5.69 -12.50
C TYR A 25 8.49 -5.07 -12.64
N LYS A 26 7.63 -5.63 -13.50
CA LYS A 26 6.25 -5.14 -13.70
C LYS A 26 5.44 -5.24 -12.40
N ILE A 27 5.49 -6.39 -11.72
CA ILE A 27 4.80 -6.60 -10.44
C ILE A 27 5.31 -5.61 -9.39
N SER A 28 6.63 -5.44 -9.29
CA SER A 28 7.22 -4.47 -8.36
C SER A 28 6.74 -3.04 -8.64
N ASN A 29 6.70 -2.64 -9.92
CA ASN A 29 6.25 -1.32 -10.32
C ASN A 29 4.76 -1.08 -10.03
N GLU A 30 3.91 -2.07 -10.29
CA GLU A 30 2.47 -2.03 -9.94
C GLU A 30 2.27 -1.91 -8.43
N ASN A 31 3.02 -2.68 -7.64
CA ASN A 31 2.99 -2.59 -6.17
C ASN A 31 3.42 -1.21 -5.67
N ARG A 32 4.47 -0.61 -6.25
CA ARG A 32 4.90 0.74 -5.93
C ARG A 32 3.82 1.76 -6.27
N ARG A 33 3.23 1.69 -7.46
CA ARG A 33 2.16 2.60 -7.89
C ARG A 33 0.93 2.51 -6.98
N SER A 34 0.50 1.29 -6.64
CA SER A 34 -0.60 1.04 -5.71
C SER A 34 -0.30 1.61 -4.32
N ARG A 35 0.91 1.37 -3.80
CA ARG A 35 1.37 1.94 -2.53
C ARG A 35 1.36 3.47 -2.54
N THR A 36 1.94 4.10 -3.57
CA THR A 36 1.98 5.55 -3.70
C THR A 36 0.58 6.14 -3.75
N LYS A 37 -0.32 5.58 -4.57
CA LYS A 37 -1.73 6.01 -4.63
C LYS A 37 -2.39 5.95 -3.25
N ARG A 38 -2.23 4.83 -2.54
CA ARG A 38 -2.79 4.66 -1.19
C ARG A 38 -2.22 5.66 -0.19
N LEU A 39 -0.92 5.94 -0.24
CA LEU A 39 -0.27 6.90 0.67
C LEU A 39 -0.79 8.31 0.41
N ILE A 40 -0.92 8.73 -0.85
CA ILE A 40 -1.47 10.04 -1.22
C ILE A 40 -2.92 10.16 -0.73
N GLN A 41 -3.75 9.16 -1.01
CA GLN A 41 -5.15 9.16 -0.56
C GLN A 41 -5.25 9.24 0.97
N LYS A 42 -4.39 8.52 1.70
CA LYS A 42 -4.37 8.59 3.18
C LYS A 42 -3.84 9.93 3.69
N GLY A 43 -2.84 10.51 3.04
CA GLY A 43 -2.33 11.86 3.35
C GLY A 43 -3.41 12.93 3.18
N ALA A 44 -4.14 12.91 2.06
CA ALA A 44 -5.23 13.85 1.82
C ALA A 44 -6.36 13.74 2.87
N LEU A 45 -6.65 12.55 3.37
CA LEU A 45 -7.62 12.36 4.46
C LEU A 45 -7.10 12.90 5.80
N LEU A 46 -5.80 12.73 6.07
CA LEU A 46 -5.14 13.26 7.25
C LEU A 46 -5.19 14.80 7.26
N GLU A 47 -4.89 15.43 6.13
CA GLU A 47 -5.02 16.88 5.94
C GLU A 47 -6.48 17.33 6.14
N LYS A 48 -7.44 16.66 5.50
CA LYS A 48 -8.86 17.04 5.54
C LYS A 48 -9.50 16.96 6.93
N TYR A 49 -9.23 15.89 7.68
CA TYR A 49 -9.96 15.62 8.94
C TYR A 49 -9.20 16.01 10.19
N LEU A 50 -7.87 16.13 10.11
CA LEU A 50 -7.01 16.41 11.25
C LEU A 50 -6.23 17.71 11.10
N GLU A 51 -6.57 18.54 10.09
CA GLU A 51 -5.97 19.85 9.84
C GLU A 51 -4.43 19.80 9.80
N ASN A 52 -3.90 18.65 9.38
CA ASN A 52 -2.47 18.38 9.35
C ASN A 52 -1.87 18.88 8.03
N GLU A 53 -1.98 20.19 7.83
CA GLU A 53 -1.62 20.90 6.60
C GLU A 53 -0.11 20.91 6.30
N GLU A 54 0.23 21.36 5.09
CA GLU A 54 1.60 21.55 4.63
C GLU A 54 2.34 22.53 5.56
N GLY A 55 3.25 22.00 6.38
CA GLY A 55 4.00 22.78 7.38
C GLY A 55 3.99 22.17 8.77
N VAL A 56 3.08 21.23 9.05
CA VAL A 56 3.13 20.46 10.30
C VAL A 56 4.35 19.54 10.29
N PRO A 57 5.25 19.63 11.29
CA PRO A 57 6.40 18.74 11.38
C PRO A 57 5.97 17.27 11.49
N THR A 58 6.67 16.38 10.79
CA THR A 58 6.40 14.92 10.82
C THR A 58 6.32 14.36 12.23
N LYS A 59 7.12 14.90 13.16
CA LYS A 59 7.14 14.50 14.57
C LYS A 59 5.84 14.83 15.30
N ASP A 60 5.20 15.95 14.96
CA ASP A 60 3.95 16.37 15.57
C ASP A 60 2.78 15.53 15.03
N THR A 61 2.80 15.23 13.73
CA THR A 61 1.90 14.23 13.13
C THR A 61 2.06 12.86 13.80
N GLU A 62 3.29 12.41 14.05
CA GLU A 62 3.55 11.14 14.75
C GLU A 62 2.98 11.15 16.18
N ASN A 63 3.19 12.24 16.93
CA ASN A 63 2.63 12.41 18.27
C ASN A 63 1.09 12.38 18.25
N LEU A 64 0.46 13.09 17.30
CA LEU A 64 -0.97 13.09 17.11
C LEU A 64 -1.49 11.66 16.85
N LEU A 65 -0.88 10.95 15.91
CA LEU A 65 -1.27 9.57 15.58
C LEU A 65 -1.11 8.63 16.78
N ARG A 66 -0.08 8.84 17.62
CA ARG A 66 0.11 8.08 18.86
C ARG A 66 -1.02 8.32 19.87
N ILE A 67 -1.40 9.58 20.08
CA ILE A 67 -2.52 9.95 20.96
C ILE A 67 -3.83 9.34 20.45
N LEU A 68 -4.10 9.45 19.14
CA LEU A 68 -5.28 8.87 18.51
C LEU A 68 -5.29 7.34 18.63
N ALA A 69 -4.15 6.67 18.46
CA ALA A 69 -4.04 5.22 18.62
C ALA A 69 -4.37 4.78 20.05
N GLU A 70 -3.88 5.51 21.06
CA GLU A 70 -4.21 5.24 22.46
C GLU A 70 -5.69 5.45 22.75
N TYR A 71 -6.28 6.54 22.24
CA TYR A 71 -7.71 6.81 22.37
C TYR A 71 -8.56 5.71 21.73
N ILE A 72 -8.24 5.30 20.50
CA ILE A 72 -8.94 4.22 19.80
C ILE A 72 -8.80 2.91 20.57
N LYS A 73 -7.61 2.61 21.12
CA LYS A 73 -7.41 1.39 21.91
C LYS A 73 -8.29 1.36 23.17
N LYS A 74 -8.43 2.49 23.86
CA LYS A 74 -9.27 2.62 25.07
C LYS A 74 -10.76 2.56 24.74
N ASN A 75 -11.17 3.05 23.57
CA ASN A 75 -12.57 3.16 23.14
C ASN A 75 -12.95 2.21 22.00
N LYS A 76 -12.22 1.10 21.85
CA LYS A 76 -12.24 0.25 20.65
C LYS A 76 -13.63 -0.16 20.20
N GLU A 77 -14.47 -0.62 21.13
CA GLU A 77 -15.82 -1.08 20.83
C GLU A 77 -16.74 0.04 20.33
N SER A 78 -16.64 1.23 20.94
CA SER A 78 -17.41 2.41 20.53
C SER A 78 -17.01 2.89 19.15
N VAL A 79 -15.70 2.94 18.87
CA VAL A 79 -15.17 3.35 17.56
C VAL A 79 -15.59 2.36 16.46
N ILE A 80 -15.53 1.05 16.74
CA ILE A 80 -15.95 0.03 15.76
C ILE A 80 -17.44 0.16 15.44
N ARG A 81 -18.29 0.32 16.46
CA ARG A 81 -19.73 0.51 16.29
C ARG A 81 -20.03 1.75 15.43
N GLN A 82 -19.43 2.89 15.75
CA GLN A 82 -19.63 4.12 14.97
C GLN A 82 -19.19 3.95 13.51
N ILE A 83 -18.08 3.24 13.26
CA ILE A 83 -17.63 2.94 11.88
C ILE A 83 -18.64 2.03 11.15
N GLN A 84 -19.32 1.12 11.85
CA GLN A 84 -20.36 0.26 11.26
C GLN A 84 -21.61 1.07 10.93
N GLU A 85 -22.09 1.91 11.85
CA GLU A 85 -23.24 2.79 11.64
C GLU A 85 -23.03 3.70 10.42
N MET A 86 -21.85 4.32 10.29
CA MET A 86 -21.53 5.17 9.13
C MET A 86 -21.50 4.41 7.78
N LYS A 87 -21.25 3.09 7.79
CA LYS A 87 -21.27 2.29 6.56
C LYS A 87 -22.70 2.02 6.11
N GLU A 88 -23.59 1.74 7.06
CA GLU A 88 -25.01 1.51 6.79
C GLU A 88 -25.65 2.76 6.17
N ASP A 89 -25.29 3.95 6.64
CA ASP A 89 -25.78 5.23 6.08
C ASP A 89 -25.27 5.56 4.66
N THR A 90 -24.17 4.92 4.21
CA THR A 90 -23.60 5.17 2.88
C THR A 90 -24.14 4.19 1.82
N GLU A 91 -24.80 3.10 2.25
CA GLU A 91 -25.36 2.05 1.38
C GLU A 91 -26.87 2.24 1.07
N VAL A 92 -27.48 3.35 1.51
CA VAL A 92 -28.89 3.75 1.24
C VAL A 92 -28.99 4.79 0.13
#